data_AF-A0A1C6TR27-F1
#
_entry.id   AF-A0A1C6TR27-F1
#
_cell.length_a   1.000
_cell.length_b   1.000
_cell.length_c   1.000
_cell.angle_alpha   90.00
_cell.angle_beta   90.00
_cell.angle_gamma   90.00
#
_symmetry.space_group_name_H-M   'P 1'
#
loop_
_entity.id
_entity.type
_entity.pdbx_description
1 polymer ?
#
loop_
_entity_poly.entity_id
_entity_poly.type
_entity_poly.pdbx_seq_one_letter_code
_entity_poly.pdbx_strand_id
1 'polypeptide(L)'
;MTSPSKNLDVQPEALTAFAAASRDRASRFGELRQVFHDGHVPRHAFGIMPASFSLAAAYAEQFEACLTGLAEGAEVMADIAEGISDTADAYTGTDVATNDMFAPGAPA
;
A
#
# COMPACT_ATOMS: atom_id res chain seq x y z
N MET A 1 22.96 -34.52 -12.43
CA MET A 1 21.61 -33.95 -12.31
C MET A 1 21.54 -33.27 -10.96
N THR A 2 21.79 -31.96 -10.93
CA THR A 2 21.88 -31.18 -9.70
C THR A 2 20.47 -30.75 -9.33
N SER A 3 19.94 -31.23 -8.20
CA SER A 3 18.60 -30.89 -7.72
C SER A 3 18.41 -29.37 -7.67
N PRO A 4 17.30 -28.83 -8.21
CA PRO A 4 16.98 -27.41 -8.12
C PRO A 4 16.36 -27.11 -6.74
N SER A 5 17.04 -27.54 -5.67
CA SER A 5 16.76 -27.07 -4.32
C SER A 5 17.58 -25.80 -4.12
N LYS A 6 17.31 -24.77 -4.92
CA LYS A 6 17.80 -23.43 -4.64
C LYS A 6 17.06 -23.04 -3.37
N ASN A 7 17.76 -23.07 -2.23
CA ASN A 7 17.23 -22.75 -0.90
C ASN A 7 16.17 -21.66 -1.00
N LEU A 8 14.91 -22.04 -0.77
CA LEU A 8 13.84 -21.10 -0.48
C LEU A 8 14.09 -20.60 0.95
N ASP A 9 15.17 -19.84 1.11
CA ASP A 9 15.48 -19.16 2.36
C ASP A 9 14.54 -17.98 2.42
N VAL A 10 13.47 -18.13 3.18
CA VAL A 10 12.53 -17.03 3.40
C VAL A 10 13.28 -15.98 4.21
N GLN A 11 13.17 -14.72 3.80
CA GLN A 11 13.79 -13.58 4.50
C GLN A 11 12.68 -12.73 5.13
N PRO A 12 12.25 -13.03 6.37
CA PRO A 12 11.18 -12.29 7.06
C PRO A 12 11.49 -10.80 7.19
N GLU A 13 12.77 -10.44 7.34
CA GLU A 13 13.22 -9.04 7.39
C GLU A 13 12.93 -8.30 6.08
N ALA A 14 13.14 -8.95 4.92
CA ALA A 14 12.87 -8.36 3.62
C ALA A 14 11.36 -8.17 3.39
N LEU A 15 10.54 -9.14 3.84
CA LEU A 15 9.08 -9.05 3.81
C LEU A 15 8.60 -7.88 4.69
N THR A 16 9.12 -7.79 5.91
CA THR A 16 8.79 -6.70 6.86
C THR A 16 9.18 -5.33 6.31
N ALA A 17 10.36 -5.21 5.71
CA ALA A 17 10.81 -3.97 5.08
C ALA A 17 9.90 -3.55 3.90
N PHE A 18 9.46 -4.51 3.09
CA PHE A 18 8.54 -4.23 1.99
C PHE A 18 7.14 -3.84 2.48
N ALA A 19 6.62 -4.50 3.53
CA ALA A 19 5.36 -4.12 4.16
C ALA A 19 5.43 -2.69 4.72
N ALA A 20 6.52 -2.33 5.41
CA ALA A 20 6.75 -0.97 5.89
C ALA A 20 6.78 0.06 4.76
N ALA A 21 7.49 -0.25 3.66
CA ALA A 21 7.53 0.62 2.48
C ALA A 21 6.14 0.76 1.82
N SER A 22 5.31 -0.29 1.84
CA SER A 22 3.96 -0.26 1.30
C SER A 22 3.03 0.60 2.17
N ARG A 23 3.15 0.57 3.50
CA ARG A 23 2.46 1.52 4.40
C ARG A 23 2.86 2.97 4.15
N ASP A 24 4.15 3.24 3.96
CA ASP A 24 4.64 4.58 3.62
C ASP A 24 4.05 5.07 2.29
N ARG A 25 3.97 4.20 1.27
CA ARG A 25 3.28 4.53 0.01
C ARG A 25 1.80 4.83 0.21
N ALA A 26 1.09 4.05 1.02
CA ALA A 26 -0.31 4.30 1.35
C ALA A 26 -0.49 5.70 2.01
N SER A 27 0.39 6.07 2.94
CA SER A 27 0.39 7.41 3.55
C SER A 27 0.59 8.50 2.50
N ARG A 28 1.56 8.33 1.60
CA ARG A 28 1.83 9.30 0.52
C ARG A 28 0.68 9.46 -0.45
N PHE A 29 -0.07 8.39 -0.75
CA PHE A 29 -1.30 8.51 -1.53
C PHE A 29 -2.36 9.33 -0.81
N GLY A 30 -2.50 9.15 0.51
CA GLY A 30 -3.38 9.97 1.35
C GLY A 30 -2.97 11.45 1.37
N GLU A 31 -1.68 11.73 1.53
CA GLU A 31 -1.13 13.09 1.47
C GLU A 31 -1.36 13.72 0.10
N LEU A 32 -1.11 12.98 -0.98
CA LEU A 32 -1.33 13.46 -2.35
C LEU A 32 -2.81 13.78 -2.58
N ARG A 33 -3.71 12.90 -2.11
CA ARG A 33 -5.16 13.14 -2.16
C ARG A 33 -5.54 14.43 -1.44
N GLN A 34 -4.96 14.69 -0.28
CA GLN A 34 -5.20 15.93 0.46
C GLN A 34 -4.71 17.16 -0.32
N VAL A 35 -3.50 17.10 -0.89
CA VAL A 35 -2.95 18.19 -1.72
C VAL A 35 -3.84 18.47 -2.94
N PHE A 36 -4.35 17.44 -3.60
CA PHE A 36 -5.31 17.60 -4.71
C PHE A 36 -6.62 18.21 -4.23
N HIS A 37 -7.15 17.74 -3.11
CA HIS A 37 -8.36 18.27 -2.51
C HIS A 37 -8.23 19.77 -2.19
N ASP A 38 -7.11 20.18 -1.60
CA ASP A 38 -6.85 21.58 -1.23
C ASP A 38 -6.60 22.48 -2.46
N GLY A 39 -6.12 21.90 -3.57
CA GLY A 39 -5.96 22.55 -4.87
C GLY A 39 -7.24 22.62 -5.73
N HIS A 40 -8.39 22.22 -5.20
CA HIS A 40 -9.65 22.18 -5.95
C HIS A 40 -10.04 23.55 -6.52
N VAL A 41 -10.30 23.59 -7.82
CA VAL A 41 -10.72 24.80 -8.53
C VAL A 41 -12.25 24.93 -8.41
N PRO A 42 -12.76 25.95 -7.70
CA PRO A 42 -14.19 26.09 -7.50
C PRO A 42 -14.90 26.45 -8.81
N ARG A 43 -16.16 26.01 -8.95
CA ARG A 43 -16.98 26.20 -10.17
C ARG A 43 -17.00 27.64 -10.70
N HIS A 44 -16.98 28.64 -9.81
CA HIS A 44 -17.01 30.06 -10.19
C HIS A 44 -15.74 30.54 -10.89
N ALA A 45 -14.60 29.86 -10.73
CA ALA A 45 -13.34 30.20 -11.38
C ALA A 45 -13.35 29.95 -12.90
N PHE A 46 -14.28 29.14 -13.40
CA PHE A 46 -14.44 28.84 -14.83
C PHE A 46 -15.23 29.92 -15.60
N GLY A 47 -15.80 30.90 -14.89
CA GLY A 47 -16.59 31.98 -15.48
C GLY A 47 -18.05 31.61 -15.78
N ILE A 48 -18.83 32.59 -16.24
CA ILE A 48 -20.31 32.52 -16.36
C ILE A 48 -20.83 32.17 -17.75
N MET A 49 -19.94 32.04 -18.75
CA MET A 49 -20.34 31.77 -20.12
C MET A 49 -20.92 30.36 -20.28
N PRO A 50 -21.91 30.11 -21.15
CA PRO A 50 -22.49 28.78 -21.36
C PRO A 50 -21.46 27.66 -21.65
N ALA A 51 -20.40 27.97 -22.40
CA ALA A 51 -19.32 27.02 -22.68
C ALA A 51 -18.46 26.67 -21.45
N SER A 52 -18.48 27.49 -20.38
CA SER A 52 -17.76 27.17 -19.14
C SER A 52 -18.44 26.06 -18.34
N PHE A 53 -19.75 25.82 -18.55
CA PHE A 53 -20.50 24.79 -17.81
C PHE A 53 -20.02 23.39 -18.14
N SER A 54 -19.86 23.08 -19.42
CA SER A 54 -19.29 21.79 -19.83
C SER A 54 -17.86 21.62 -19.33
N LEU A 55 -17.04 22.68 -19.38
CA LEU A 55 -15.65 22.62 -18.92
C LEU A 55 -15.54 22.31 -17.42
N ALA A 56 -16.33 22.97 -16.57
CA ALA A 56 -16.27 22.69 -15.14
C ALA A 56 -16.93 21.36 -14.76
N ALA A 57 -17.94 20.90 -15.50
CA ALA A 57 -18.49 19.57 -15.30
C ALA A 57 -17.44 18.50 -15.61
N ALA A 58 -16.74 18.63 -16.75
CA ALA A 58 -15.65 17.73 -17.12
C ALA A 58 -14.48 17.79 -16.11
N TYR A 59 -14.13 18.99 -15.62
CA TYR A 59 -13.13 19.15 -14.56
C TYR A 59 -13.55 18.43 -13.27
N ALA A 60 -14.78 18.64 -12.82
CA ALA A 60 -15.28 18.02 -11.58
C ALA A 60 -15.26 16.49 -11.68
N GLU A 61 -15.70 15.93 -12.80
CA GLU A 61 -15.65 14.49 -13.05
C GLU A 61 -14.21 13.95 -13.01
N GLN A 62 -13.27 14.61 -13.71
CA GLN A 62 -11.87 14.21 -13.69
C GLN A 62 -11.23 14.36 -12.31
N PHE A 63 -11.63 15.39 -11.57
CA PHE A 63 -11.15 15.64 -10.22
C PHE A 63 -11.62 14.56 -9.25
N GLU A 64 -12.90 14.21 -9.28
CA GLU A 64 -13.47 13.13 -8.47
C GLU A 64 -12.86 11.76 -8.83
N ALA A 65 -12.66 11.48 -10.13
CA ALA A 65 -11.99 10.27 -10.58
C ALA A 65 -10.54 10.20 -10.07
N CYS A 66 -9.82 11.34 -10.07
CA CYS A 66 -8.47 11.42 -9.54
C CYS A 66 -8.44 11.15 -8.03
N LEU A 67 -9.33 11.78 -7.25
CA LEU A 67 -9.41 11.55 -5.80
C LEU A 67 -9.77 10.11 -5.45
N THR A 68 -10.67 9.51 -6.23
CA THR A 68 -11.06 8.09 -6.08
C THR A 68 -9.86 7.18 -6.36
N GLY A 69 -9.16 7.38 -7.48
CA GLY A 69 -7.99 6.57 -7.81
C GLY A 69 -6.85 6.68 -6.79
N LEU A 70 -6.66 7.86 -6.18
CA LEU A 70 -5.69 8.03 -5.10
C LEU A 70 -6.12 7.29 -3.82
N ALA A 71 -7.42 7.29 -3.50
CA ALA A 71 -7.94 6.54 -2.36
C ALA A 71 -7.80 5.03 -2.55
N GLU A 72 -8.18 4.51 -3.72
CA GLU A 72 -8.02 3.09 -4.08
C GLU A 72 -6.54 2.68 -4.08
N GLY A 73 -5.66 3.55 -4.60
CA GLY A 73 -4.21 3.31 -4.56
C GLY A 73 -3.65 3.23 -3.14
N ALA A 74 -4.16 4.04 -2.20
CA ALA A 74 -3.79 3.98 -0.80
C ALA A 74 -4.26 2.66 -0.15
N GLU A 75 -5.50 2.24 -0.41
CA GLU A 75 -6.10 1.01 0.10
C GLU A 75 -5.32 -0.22 -0.38
N VAL A 76 -5.05 -0.33 -1.68
CA VAL A 76 -4.26 -1.44 -2.25
C VAL A 76 -2.88 -1.54 -1.60
N MET A 77 -2.21 -0.40 -1.35
CA MET A 77 -0.90 -0.41 -0.70
C MET A 77 -0.97 -0.82 0.78
N ALA A 78 -2.07 -0.50 1.47
CA ALA A 78 -2.32 -0.95 2.84
C ALA A 78 -2.59 -2.45 2.89
N ASP A 79 -3.43 -2.97 1.98
CA ASP A 79 -3.74 -4.41 1.88
C ASP A 79 -2.50 -5.24 1.58
N ILE A 80 -1.65 -4.77 0.66
CA ILE A 80 -0.36 -5.40 0.35
C ILE A 80 0.53 -5.44 1.60
N ALA A 81 0.57 -4.34 2.36
CA ALA A 81 1.37 -4.28 3.58
C ALA A 81 0.87 -5.25 4.66
N GLU A 82 -0.45 -5.37 4.82
CA GLU A 82 -1.09 -6.30 5.75
C GLU A 82 -0.77 -7.74 5.35
N GLY A 83 -1.08 -8.16 4.13
CA GLY A 83 -0.85 -9.53 3.68
C GLY A 83 0.63 -9.96 3.74
N ILE A 84 1.56 -9.04 3.50
CA ILE A 84 3.00 -9.33 3.62
C ILE A 84 3.46 -9.37 5.08
N SER A 85 2.88 -8.55 5.97
CA SER A 85 3.15 -8.63 7.40
C SER A 85 2.67 -9.96 7.96
N ASP A 86 1.44 -10.37 7.64
CA ASP A 86 0.85 -11.65 8.05
C ASP A 86 1.70 -12.83 7.57
N THR A 87 2.23 -12.73 6.34
CA THR A 87 3.14 -13.74 5.79
C THR A 87 4.45 -13.80 6.59
N ALA A 88 5.05 -12.64 6.90
CA ALA A 88 6.29 -12.59 7.70
C ALA A 88 6.09 -13.15 9.12
N ASP A 89 4.95 -12.83 9.74
CA ASP A 89 4.57 -13.34 11.06
C ASP A 89 4.35 -14.86 11.03
N ALA A 90 3.71 -15.39 9.98
CA ALA A 90 3.52 -16.82 9.82
C ALA A 90 4.86 -17.59 9.72
N TYR A 91 5.85 -17.05 9.01
CA TYR A 91 7.18 -17.66 8.95
C TYR A 91 7.90 -17.58 10.29
N THR A 92 7.91 -16.41 10.93
CA THR A 92 8.57 -16.22 12.24
C THR A 92 7.95 -17.11 13.32
N GLY A 93 6.62 -17.20 13.37
CA GLY A 93 5.90 -18.05 14.32
C GLY A 93 6.14 -19.55 14.07
N THR A 94 6.22 -19.97 12.81
CA THR A 94 6.53 -21.35 12.44
C THR A 94 7.97 -21.71 12.80
N ASP A 95 8.92 -20.80 12.61
CA ASP A 95 10.33 -21.02 12.98
C ASP A 95 10.50 -21.12 14.49
N VAL A 96 9.85 -20.26 15.28
CA VAL A 96 9.86 -20.36 16.76
C VAL A 96 9.26 -21.68 17.24
N ALA A 97 8.09 -22.07 16.71
CA ALA A 97 7.44 -23.33 17.10
C ALA A 97 8.27 -24.57 16.70
N THR A 98 8.94 -24.52 15.55
CA THR A 98 9.82 -25.60 15.09
C THR A 98 11.08 -25.66 15.94
N ASN A 99 11.69 -24.52 16.28
CA ASN A 99 12.90 -24.49 17.12
C ASN A 99 12.61 -24.99 18.55
N ASP A 100 11.46 -24.64 19.13
CA ASP A 100 11.02 -25.15 20.44
C ASP A 100 10.77 -26.67 20.41
N MET A 101 10.26 -27.20 19.29
CA MET A 101 9.96 -28.64 19.15
C MET A 101 11.21 -29.49 18.90
N PHE A 102 12.26 -28.93 18.28
CA PHE A 102 13.49 -29.67 17.91
C PHE A 102 14.72 -29.32 18.77
N ALA A 103 14.66 -28.28 19.61
CA ALA A 103 15.70 -27.94 20.60
C ALA A 103 15.10 -27.73 22.02
N PRO A 104 14.55 -28.77 22.66
CA PRO A 104 14.09 -28.65 24.04
C PRO A 104 15.32 -28.58 24.98
N GLY A 105 15.75 -27.36 25.32
CA GLY A 105 16.66 -27.11 26.46
C GLY A 105 18.11 -26.71 26.12
N ALA A 106 18.34 -25.60 25.41
CA ALA A 106 19.66 -24.94 25.46
C ALA A 106 19.86 -24.24 26.83
N PRO A 107 20.94 -24.53 27.58
CA PRO A 107 21.16 -23.94 28.89
C PRO A 107 21.60 -22.46 28.81
N ALA A 108 21.23 -21.70 29.84
CA ALA A 108 21.61 -20.31 30.08
C ALA A 108 23.12 -20.10 30.29
#